data_AF-A0A9D0TJA9-F1
#
_entry.id   AF-A0A9D0TJA9-F1
#
_cell.length_a   1.000
_cell.length_b   1.000
_cell.length_c   1.000
_cell.angle_alpha   90.00
_cell.angle_beta   90.00
_cell.angle_gamma   90.00
#
_symmetry.space_group_name_H-M   'P 1'
#
loop_
_entity.id
_entity.type
_entity.pdbx_description
1 polymer ?
#
loop_
_entity_poly.entity_id
_entity_poly.type
_entity_poly.pdbx_seq_one_letter_code
_entity_poly.pdbx_strand_id
1 'polypeptide(L)'
;GFSTPDFMRLTEASDPEAVEQALGMPLIVKPVSEGSSIGMAKVDRLDGLMDAWAGAAGSDGEVFVEQWIEGEEYTVAIIDGQALPAIRLETPHIFYDYSAKYESNNTSYYCPCGLSPVEEGALQKLALAAFHVLDASGWGRVDFMRDASGKFWLIELNTVPGMTGHSLVPKAAAAAGIDFPSLAWKILATSFHEVRSHGAAAA
;
A
#
# COMPACT_ATOMS: atom_id res chain seq x y z
N GLY A 1 16.45 -3.96 0.07
CA GLY A 1 16.22 -5.28 0.68
C GLY A 1 14.83 -5.38 1.28
N PHE A 2 13.81 -4.87 0.60
CA PHE A 2 12.40 -5.10 0.93
C PHE A 2 11.92 -6.28 0.08
N SER A 3 11.02 -7.09 0.62
CA SER A 3 10.27 -8.01 -0.21
C SER A 3 9.07 -7.25 -0.76
N THR A 4 8.96 -7.18 -2.08
CA THR A 4 7.79 -6.70 -2.82
C THR A 4 7.42 -7.82 -3.80
N PRO A 5 6.15 -7.96 -4.21
CA PRO A 5 5.77 -8.93 -5.23
C PRO A 5 6.69 -8.81 -6.46
N ASP A 6 7.08 -9.93 -7.05
CA ASP A 6 7.82 -9.94 -8.31
C ASP A 6 6.87 -9.38 -9.37
N PHE A 7 7.40 -8.53 -10.25
CA PHE A 7 6.59 -7.75 -11.15
C PHE A 7 7.26 -7.55 -12.50
N MET A 8 6.42 -7.28 -13.50
CA MET A 8 6.85 -6.96 -14.86
C MET A 8 6.01 -5.81 -15.41
N ARG A 9 6.61 -5.04 -16.32
CA ARG A 9 5.86 -4.12 -17.17
C ARG A 9 5.06 -4.91 -18.20
N LEU A 10 3.76 -4.65 -18.26
CA LEU A 10 2.84 -5.26 -19.22
C LEU A 10 2.51 -4.25 -20.33
N THR A 11 2.59 -4.72 -21.57
CA THR A 11 2.30 -3.96 -22.80
C THR A 11 1.49 -4.83 -23.75
N GLU A 12 0.90 -4.22 -24.78
CA GLU A 12 0.16 -4.95 -25.83
C GLU A 12 0.97 -6.09 -26.47
N ALA A 13 2.30 -5.92 -26.54
CA ALA A 13 3.22 -6.85 -27.17
C ALA A 13 3.81 -7.88 -26.18
N SER A 14 3.38 -7.87 -24.92
CA SER A 14 3.87 -8.82 -23.92
C SER A 14 3.37 -10.23 -24.22
N ASP A 15 4.25 -11.22 -24.08
CA ASP A 15 3.91 -12.64 -24.22
C ASP A 15 3.36 -13.17 -22.89
N PRO A 16 2.08 -13.59 -22.83
CA PRO A 16 1.50 -14.12 -21.61
C PRO A 16 2.27 -15.31 -21.04
N GLU A 17 2.72 -16.25 -21.88
CA GLU A 17 3.41 -17.46 -21.40
C GLU A 17 4.74 -17.10 -20.71
N ALA A 18 5.45 -16.10 -21.23
CA ALA A 18 6.66 -15.59 -20.60
C ALA A 18 6.38 -14.91 -19.25
N VAL A 19 5.25 -14.22 -19.11
CA VAL A 19 4.82 -13.61 -17.84
C VAL A 19 4.50 -14.70 -16.81
N GLU A 20 3.72 -15.72 -17.17
CA GLU A 20 3.41 -16.85 -16.28
C GLU A 20 4.67 -17.61 -15.85
N GLN A 21 5.60 -17.85 -16.76
CA GLN A 21 6.87 -18.51 -16.42
C GLN A 21 7.70 -17.72 -15.41
N ALA A 22 7.64 -16.38 -15.48
CA ALA A 22 8.41 -15.51 -14.60
C ALA A 22 7.74 -15.27 -13.23
N LEU A 23 6.41 -15.09 -13.21
CA LEU A 23 5.66 -14.63 -12.03
C LEU A 23 4.73 -15.69 -11.44
N GLY A 24 4.46 -16.77 -12.16
CA GLY A 24 3.46 -17.77 -11.79
C GLY A 24 2.02 -17.27 -11.96
N MET A 25 1.09 -17.97 -11.31
CA MET A 25 -0.34 -17.64 -11.26
C MET A 25 -0.85 -17.85 -9.82
N PRO A 26 -1.88 -17.10 -9.37
CA PRO A 26 -2.54 -16.02 -10.08
C PRO A 26 -1.71 -14.72 -10.12
N LEU A 27 -2.19 -13.73 -10.89
CA LEU A 27 -1.55 -12.43 -11.08
C LEU A 27 -2.48 -11.29 -10.69
N ILE A 28 -1.92 -10.10 -10.42
CA ILE A 28 -2.67 -8.84 -10.34
C ILE A 28 -2.12 -7.86 -11.38
N VAL A 29 -3.01 -7.34 -12.22
CA VAL A 29 -2.71 -6.27 -13.19
C VAL A 29 -3.11 -4.94 -12.58
N LYS A 30 -2.25 -3.92 -12.69
CA LYS A 30 -2.44 -2.59 -12.09
C LYS A 30 -1.94 -1.47 -13.00
N PRO A 31 -2.66 -0.35 -13.17
CA PRO A 31 -2.09 0.87 -13.74
C PRO A 31 -1.02 1.45 -12.81
N VAL A 32 0.03 2.06 -13.36
CA VAL A 32 1.17 2.61 -12.58
C VAL A 32 0.79 3.86 -11.79
N SER A 33 -0.03 4.74 -12.36
CA SER A 33 -0.26 6.10 -11.84
C SER A 33 -1.65 6.31 -11.25
N GLU A 34 -2.44 5.25 -11.10
CA GLU A 34 -3.80 5.36 -10.58
C GLU A 34 -3.85 5.03 -9.09
N GLY A 35 -4.53 5.90 -8.34
CA GLY A 35 -4.85 5.65 -6.94
C GLY A 35 -6.14 4.85 -6.78
N SER A 36 -6.47 4.51 -5.53
CA SER A 36 -7.77 3.93 -5.16
C SER A 36 -8.11 2.58 -5.83
N SER A 37 -7.10 1.85 -6.30
CA SER A 37 -7.25 0.54 -6.95
C SER A 37 -8.08 0.56 -8.25
N ILE A 38 -8.18 1.71 -8.90
CA ILE A 38 -8.93 1.85 -10.16
C ILE A 38 -8.16 1.14 -11.28
N GLY A 39 -8.87 0.37 -12.11
CA GLY A 39 -8.27 -0.38 -13.23
C GLY A 39 -7.47 -1.62 -12.82
N MET A 40 -7.47 -1.99 -11.53
CA MET A 40 -6.83 -3.23 -11.07
C MET A 40 -7.68 -4.46 -11.37
N ALA A 41 -7.05 -5.56 -11.75
CA ALA A 41 -7.74 -6.83 -12.01
C ALA A 41 -6.90 -8.03 -11.58
N LYS A 42 -7.51 -8.97 -10.84
CA LYS A 42 -6.92 -10.28 -10.57
C LYS A 42 -7.11 -11.19 -11.79
N VAL A 43 -6.06 -11.90 -12.16
CA VAL A 43 -6.03 -12.81 -13.30
C VAL A 43 -5.72 -14.21 -12.80
N ASP A 44 -6.74 -15.07 -12.74
CA ASP A 44 -6.60 -16.46 -12.28
C ASP A 44 -6.18 -17.43 -13.40
N ARG A 45 -6.31 -17.00 -14.66
CA ARG A 45 -5.99 -17.80 -15.84
C ARG A 45 -5.32 -16.94 -16.91
N LEU A 46 -4.37 -17.55 -17.62
CA LEU A 46 -3.52 -16.85 -18.58
C LEU A 46 -4.31 -16.17 -19.72
N ASP A 47 -5.41 -16.81 -20.13
CA ASP A 47 -6.33 -16.31 -21.16
C ASP A 47 -6.94 -14.94 -20.82
N GLY A 48 -7.01 -14.57 -19.54
CA GLY A 48 -7.52 -13.26 -19.09
C GLY A 48 -6.48 -12.15 -18.98
N LEU A 49 -5.18 -12.42 -19.18
CA LEU A 49 -4.13 -11.43 -18.90
C LEU A 49 -4.20 -10.20 -19.81
N MET A 50 -4.38 -10.41 -21.11
CA MET A 50 -4.41 -9.30 -22.07
C MET A 50 -5.70 -8.49 -22.01
N ASP A 51 -6.82 -9.13 -21.62
CA ASP A 51 -8.07 -8.42 -21.35
C ASP A 51 -7.93 -7.52 -20.11
N ALA A 52 -7.29 -8.01 -19.06
CA ALA A 52 -6.97 -7.23 -17.87
C ALA A 52 -6.02 -6.06 -18.18
N TRP A 53 -5.01 -6.29 -19.03
CA TRP A 53 -4.14 -5.22 -19.54
C TRP A 53 -4.93 -4.14 -20.29
N ALA A 54 -5.80 -4.53 -21.22
CA ALA A 54 -6.60 -3.59 -22.00
C ALA A 54 -7.53 -2.75 -21.11
N GLY A 55 -8.09 -3.36 -20.06
CA GLY A 55 -8.88 -2.65 -19.05
C GLY A 55 -8.07 -1.65 -18.21
N ALA A 56 -6.80 -1.96 -17.93
CA ALA A 56 -5.91 -1.14 -17.10
C ALA A 56 -5.18 -0.03 -17.90
N ALA A 57 -4.89 -0.25 -19.19
CA ALA A 57 -4.04 0.63 -19.99
C ALA A 57 -4.63 2.03 -20.24
N GLY A 58 -5.96 2.18 -20.17
CA GLY A 58 -6.63 3.46 -20.39
C GLY A 58 -6.18 4.13 -21.70
N SER A 59 -6.02 5.47 -21.68
CA SER A 59 -5.63 6.21 -22.89
C SER A 59 -4.13 6.35 -23.12
N ASP A 60 -3.26 6.11 -22.14
CA ASP A 60 -1.79 6.24 -22.24
C ASP A 60 -1.05 5.73 -20.97
N GLY A 61 -1.68 4.88 -20.16
CA GLY A 61 -1.15 4.45 -18.86
C GLY A 61 -0.13 3.32 -18.97
N GLU A 62 0.98 3.43 -18.24
CA GLU A 62 1.84 2.26 -17.99
C GLU A 62 1.09 1.27 -17.08
N VAL A 63 1.25 -0.02 -17.35
CA VAL A 63 0.61 -1.11 -16.61
C VAL A 63 1.67 -2.06 -16.08
N PHE A 64 1.55 -2.44 -14.82
CA PHE A 64 2.31 -3.52 -14.21
C PHE A 64 1.44 -4.77 -14.05
N VAL A 65 2.12 -5.91 -14.08
CA VAL A 65 1.59 -7.18 -13.60
C VAL A 65 2.51 -7.68 -12.49
N GLU A 66 1.91 -8.12 -11.40
CA GLU A 66 2.63 -8.64 -10.23
C GLU A 66 2.14 -10.04 -9.88
N GLN A 67 3.01 -10.82 -9.24
CA GLN A 67 2.60 -12.06 -8.58
C GLN A 67 1.49 -11.77 -7.56
N TRP A 68 0.46 -12.61 -7.53
CA TRP A 68 -0.56 -12.49 -6.51
C TRP A 68 -0.05 -13.01 -5.16
N ILE A 69 -0.07 -12.14 -4.14
CA ILE A 69 0.21 -12.55 -2.76
C ILE A 69 -1.12 -12.83 -2.05
N GLU A 70 -1.39 -14.10 -1.81
CA GLU A 70 -2.53 -14.53 -1.00
C GLU A 70 -2.21 -14.37 0.49
N GLY A 71 -3.06 -13.67 1.23
CA GLY A 71 -2.92 -13.54 2.67
C GLY A 71 -3.61 -12.32 3.26
N GLU A 72 -3.17 -11.94 4.46
CA GLU A 72 -3.73 -10.84 5.22
C GLU A 72 -3.15 -9.50 4.76
N GLU A 73 -3.99 -8.47 4.66
CA GLU A 73 -3.55 -7.11 4.30
C GLU A 73 -3.36 -6.26 5.55
N TYR A 74 -2.25 -5.53 5.61
CA TYR A 74 -1.89 -4.64 6.71
C TYR A 74 -1.48 -3.27 6.20
N THR A 75 -1.80 -2.23 6.97
CA THR A 75 -1.27 -0.88 6.75
C THR A 75 -0.61 -0.35 8.02
N VAL A 76 0.45 0.44 7.82
CA VAL A 76 1.12 1.18 8.89
C VAL A 76 1.18 2.65 8.51
N ALA A 77 0.47 3.49 9.27
CA ALA A 77 0.56 4.93 9.15
C ALA A 77 1.87 5.43 9.79
N ILE A 78 2.52 6.41 9.15
CA ILE A 78 3.75 7.05 9.61
C ILE A 78 3.50 8.54 9.72
N ILE A 79 3.93 9.15 10.82
CA ILE A 79 3.83 10.60 11.06
C ILE A 79 5.09 11.03 11.79
N ASP A 80 5.79 12.02 11.26
CA ASP A 80 6.98 12.62 11.86
C ASP A 80 8.03 11.56 12.27
N GLY A 81 8.30 10.62 11.37
CA GLY A 81 9.25 9.53 11.60
C GLY A 81 8.80 8.45 12.59
N GLN A 82 7.54 8.48 13.05
CA GLN A 82 6.97 7.49 13.96
C GLN A 82 5.94 6.61 13.24
N ALA A 83 6.10 5.30 13.33
CA ALA A 83 5.07 4.35 12.92
C ALA A 83 3.99 4.24 13.99
N LEU A 84 2.73 4.33 13.56
CA LEU A 84 1.55 4.13 14.40
C LEU A 84 1.18 2.63 14.49
N PRO A 85 0.26 2.23 15.38
CA PRO A 85 -0.25 0.85 15.42
C PRO A 85 -0.70 0.38 14.05
N ALA A 86 -0.37 -0.86 13.71
CA ALA A 86 -0.77 -1.44 12.44
C ALA A 86 -2.29 -1.67 12.42
N ILE A 87 -2.88 -1.62 11.24
CA ILE A 87 -4.27 -1.99 11.02
C ILE A 87 -4.28 -3.18 10.07
N ARG A 88 -4.98 -4.26 10.45
CA ARG A 88 -5.30 -5.36 9.53
C ARG A 88 -6.63 -5.05 8.84
N LEU A 89 -6.66 -5.23 7.52
CA LEU A 89 -7.85 -5.08 6.69
C LEU A 89 -8.43 -6.46 6.37
N GLU A 90 -9.75 -6.56 6.35
CA GLU A 90 -10.45 -7.76 5.90
C GLU A 90 -11.69 -7.33 5.10
N THR A 91 -11.77 -7.80 3.86
CA THR A 91 -12.89 -7.48 2.96
C THR A 91 -13.41 -8.77 2.32
N PRO A 92 -14.73 -8.91 2.11
CA PRO A 92 -15.26 -10.02 1.33
C PRO A 92 -14.97 -9.89 -0.19
N HIS A 93 -14.38 -8.77 -0.61
CA HIS A 93 -13.95 -8.55 -1.99
C HIS A 93 -12.66 -9.32 -2.29
N ILE A 94 -12.37 -9.51 -3.58
CA ILE A 94 -11.15 -10.22 -4.03
C ILE A 94 -9.88 -9.51 -3.53
N PHE A 95 -9.91 -8.18 -3.50
CA PHE A 95 -8.88 -7.31 -2.90
C PHE A 95 -9.52 -6.04 -2.36
N TYR A 96 -8.74 -5.19 -1.69
CA TYR A 96 -9.18 -3.87 -1.21
C TYR A 96 -9.33 -2.87 -2.39
N ASP A 97 -10.37 -3.11 -3.18
CA ASP A 97 -10.76 -2.33 -4.35
C ASP A 97 -11.45 -0.99 -3.97
N TYR A 98 -11.81 -0.18 -4.97
CA TYR A 98 -12.50 1.09 -4.76
C TYR A 98 -13.82 0.94 -3.97
N SER A 99 -14.60 -0.09 -4.30
CA SER A 99 -15.89 -0.34 -3.64
C SER A 99 -15.67 -0.73 -2.17
N ALA A 100 -14.68 -1.57 -1.88
CA ALA A 100 -14.26 -1.93 -0.53
C ALA A 100 -13.75 -0.71 0.28
N LYS A 101 -13.16 0.28 -0.40
CA LYS A 101 -12.62 1.51 0.21
C LYS A 101 -13.71 2.55 0.53
N TYR A 102 -14.70 2.73 -0.35
CA TYR A 102 -15.59 3.91 -0.29
C TYR A 102 -17.08 3.60 -0.28
N GLU A 103 -17.50 2.41 -0.69
CA GLU A 103 -18.92 2.07 -0.89
C GLU A 103 -19.40 0.97 0.06
N SER A 104 -18.51 0.03 0.39
CA SER A 104 -18.82 -1.14 1.20
C SER A 104 -18.73 -0.83 2.69
N ASN A 105 -19.77 -1.24 3.42
CA ASN A 105 -19.78 -1.26 4.88
C ASN A 105 -19.28 -2.59 5.46
N ASN A 106 -18.86 -3.53 4.61
CA ASN A 106 -18.47 -4.88 5.02
C ASN A 106 -16.95 -5.04 5.19
N THR A 107 -16.15 -4.02 4.86
CA THR A 107 -14.72 -4.03 5.17
C THR A 107 -14.51 -3.84 6.67
N SER A 108 -13.82 -4.79 7.29
CA SER A 108 -13.44 -4.74 8.70
C SER A 108 -12.02 -4.23 8.86
N TYR A 109 -11.82 -3.40 9.89
CA TYR A 109 -10.53 -2.81 10.25
C TYR A 109 -10.20 -3.20 11.68
N TYR A 110 -9.10 -3.94 11.87
CA TYR A 110 -8.68 -4.42 13.17
C TYR A 110 -7.50 -3.62 13.68
N CYS A 111 -7.69 -2.97 14.83
CA CYS A 111 -6.65 -2.26 15.58
C CYS A 111 -6.99 -2.41 17.07
N PRO A 112 -6.35 -3.33 17.83
CA PRO A 112 -5.16 -4.12 17.50
C PRO A 112 -5.33 -5.05 16.28
N CYS A 113 -4.27 -5.20 15.48
CA CYS A 113 -4.32 -5.89 14.18
C CYS A 113 -4.32 -7.43 14.26
N GLY A 114 -3.98 -8.00 15.41
CA GLY A 114 -3.96 -9.44 15.66
C GLY A 114 -2.57 -10.07 15.58
N LEU A 115 -1.55 -9.33 15.15
CA LEU A 115 -0.15 -9.74 15.24
C LEU A 115 0.33 -9.79 16.69
N SER A 116 1.34 -10.62 16.98
CA SER A 116 2.05 -10.51 18.25
C SER A 116 2.81 -9.18 18.34
N PRO A 117 3.13 -8.67 19.54
CA PRO A 117 3.89 -7.43 19.69
C PRO A 117 5.25 -7.45 18.98
N VAL A 118 5.87 -8.62 18.85
CA VAL A 118 7.15 -8.81 18.15
C VAL A 118 6.97 -8.65 16.64
N GLU A 119 5.92 -9.26 16.07
CA GLU A 119 5.62 -9.18 14.64
C GLU A 119 5.15 -7.78 14.24
N GLU A 120 4.27 -7.17 15.03
CA GLU A 120 3.82 -5.80 14.78
C GLU A 120 4.99 -4.80 14.84
N GLY A 121 5.88 -4.95 15.83
CA GLY A 121 7.10 -4.14 15.92
C GLY A 121 8.06 -4.36 14.75
N ALA A 122 8.11 -5.56 14.17
CA ALA A 122 8.89 -5.83 12.96
C ALA A 122 8.27 -5.17 11.73
N LEU A 123 6.94 -5.25 11.59
CA LEU A 123 6.19 -4.60 10.50
C LEU A 123 6.33 -3.07 10.55
N GLN A 124 6.23 -2.47 11.73
CA GLN A 124 6.44 -1.02 11.91
C GLN A 124 7.86 -0.57 11.51
N LYS A 125 8.89 -1.37 11.84
CA LYS A 125 10.27 -1.10 11.42
C LYS A 125 10.43 -1.20 9.90
N LEU A 126 9.79 -2.20 9.27
CA LEU A 126 9.77 -2.35 7.82
C LEU A 126 9.11 -1.15 7.14
N ALA A 127 7.97 -0.68 7.66
CA ALA A 127 7.27 0.50 7.17
C ALA A 127 8.14 1.76 7.25
N LEU A 128 8.77 2.02 8.39
CA LEU A 128 9.68 3.16 8.57
C LEU A 128 10.87 3.11 7.62
N ALA A 129 11.48 1.94 7.47
CA ALA A 129 12.59 1.76 6.56
C ALA A 129 12.18 2.03 5.10
N ALA A 130 11.00 1.54 4.69
CA ALA A 130 10.49 1.76 3.34
C ALA A 130 10.19 3.25 3.07
N PHE A 131 9.52 3.91 4.02
CA PHE A 131 9.22 5.33 3.97
C PHE A 131 10.50 6.17 3.81
N HIS A 132 11.54 5.84 4.58
CA HIS A 132 12.83 6.53 4.49
C HIS A 132 13.59 6.27 3.18
N VAL A 133 13.59 5.03 2.68
CA VAL A 133 14.31 4.68 1.44
C VAL A 133 13.70 5.35 0.22
N LEU A 134 12.39 5.63 0.24
CA LEU A 134 11.67 6.36 -0.81
C LEU A 134 11.76 7.88 -0.63
N ASP A 135 12.59 8.37 0.29
CA ASP A 135 12.75 9.79 0.65
C ASP A 135 11.41 10.48 1.00
N ALA A 136 10.48 9.70 1.55
CA ALA A 136 9.20 10.24 2.01
C ALA A 136 9.37 10.92 3.36
N SER A 137 8.63 12.00 3.56
CA SER A 137 8.73 12.86 4.73
C SER A 137 7.34 13.25 5.25
N GLY A 138 7.32 13.76 6.48
CA GLY A 138 6.12 14.28 7.11
C GLY A 138 5.12 13.22 7.54
N TRP A 139 4.40 12.61 6.59
CA TRP A 139 3.40 11.59 6.88
C TRP A 139 3.03 10.73 5.67
N GLY A 140 2.40 9.60 5.93
CA GLY A 140 1.83 8.73 4.91
C GLY A 140 1.43 7.39 5.50
N ARG A 141 1.26 6.39 4.64
CA ARG A 141 1.13 4.99 5.08
C ARG A 141 1.82 4.05 4.12
N VAL A 142 2.28 2.92 4.63
CA VAL A 142 2.85 1.83 3.84
C VAL A 142 1.94 0.62 3.97
N ASP A 143 1.58 0.04 2.83
CA ASP A 143 0.63 -1.06 2.72
C ASP A 143 1.39 -2.36 2.41
N PHE A 144 0.98 -3.45 3.06
CA PHE A 144 1.64 -4.75 3.03
C PHE A 144 0.64 -5.89 2.88
N MET A 145 1.03 -6.92 2.15
CA MET A 145 0.41 -8.25 2.27
C MET A 145 1.27 -9.14 3.17
N ARG A 146 0.65 -10.05 3.92
CA ARG A 146 1.32 -11.06 4.71
C ARG A 146 0.89 -12.45 4.26
N ASP A 147 1.82 -13.22 3.72
CA ASP A 147 1.52 -14.57 3.22
C ASP A 147 1.35 -15.60 4.36
N ALA A 148 0.96 -16.82 4.00
CA ALA A 148 0.76 -17.93 4.94
C ALA A 148 2.04 -18.37 5.69
N SER A 149 3.24 -18.01 5.20
CA SER A 149 4.51 -18.24 5.91
C SER A 149 4.80 -17.16 6.96
N GLY A 150 3.98 -16.11 6.99
CA GLY A 150 4.12 -14.96 7.87
C GLY A 150 5.03 -13.86 7.31
N LYS A 151 5.47 -13.97 6.05
CA LYS A 151 6.34 -12.99 5.39
C LYS A 151 5.53 -11.79 4.91
N PHE A 152 6.05 -10.59 5.17
CA PHE A 152 5.48 -9.33 4.70
C PHE A 152 6.03 -8.94 3.32
N TRP A 153 5.11 -8.51 2.46
CA TRP A 153 5.35 -8.06 1.10
C TRP A 153 4.87 -6.62 0.99
N LEU A 154 5.78 -5.69 0.76
CA LEU A 154 5.47 -4.28 0.55
C LEU A 154 4.75 -4.11 -0.79
N ILE A 155 3.58 -3.48 -0.74
CA ILE A 155 2.74 -3.24 -1.92
C ILE A 155 2.92 -1.82 -2.40
N GLU A 156 2.68 -0.83 -1.54
CA GLU A 156 2.76 0.58 -1.93
C GLU A 156 3.03 1.51 -0.75
N LEU A 157 3.51 2.71 -1.09
CA LEU A 157 3.60 3.86 -0.21
C LEU A 157 2.56 4.89 -0.65
N ASN A 158 1.71 5.32 0.28
CA ASN A 158 0.71 6.35 0.08
C ASN A 158 1.15 7.64 0.81
N THR A 159 1.55 8.68 0.07
CA THR A 159 2.07 9.96 0.62
C THR A 159 0.98 11.00 0.92
N VAL A 160 -0.23 10.81 0.40
CA VAL A 160 -1.40 11.65 0.71
C VAL A 160 -2.62 10.76 1.01
N PRO A 161 -2.59 9.98 2.10
CA PRO A 161 -3.69 9.09 2.43
C PRO A 161 -4.95 9.86 2.87
N GLY A 162 -6.10 9.19 2.82
CA GLY A 162 -7.38 9.77 3.24
C GLY A 162 -7.40 10.22 4.71
N MET A 163 -8.19 11.25 4.99
CA MET A 163 -8.35 11.88 6.32
C MET A 163 -9.81 11.99 6.77
N THR A 164 -10.70 11.15 6.24
CA THR A 164 -12.10 11.07 6.69
C THR A 164 -12.24 10.20 7.95
N GLY A 165 -13.42 10.19 8.59
CA GLY A 165 -13.68 9.31 9.75
C GLY A 165 -13.57 7.80 9.46
N HIS A 166 -13.63 7.41 8.19
CA HIS A 166 -13.42 6.02 7.75
C HIS A 166 -11.97 5.72 7.37
N SER A 167 -11.11 6.73 7.28
CA SER A 167 -9.74 6.58 6.80
C SER A 167 -8.81 5.93 7.82
N LEU A 168 -7.79 5.23 7.32
CA LEU A 168 -6.89 4.39 8.12
C LEU A 168 -5.94 5.17 9.02
N VAL A 169 -5.43 6.33 8.56
CA VAL A 169 -4.52 7.16 9.37
C VAL A 169 -5.21 7.68 10.65
N PRO A 170 -6.42 8.29 10.59
CA PRO A 170 -7.18 8.62 11.79
C PRO A 170 -7.46 7.45 12.73
N LYS A 171 -7.76 6.26 12.18
CA LYS A 171 -8.00 5.04 12.99
C LYS A 171 -6.74 4.63 13.77
N ALA A 172 -5.59 4.59 13.11
CA ALA A 172 -4.32 4.23 13.75
C ALA A 172 -3.91 5.27 14.80
N ALA A 173 -4.12 6.55 14.51
CA ALA A 173 -3.87 7.65 15.44
C ALA A 173 -4.76 7.54 16.70
N ALA A 174 -6.05 7.27 16.54
CA ALA A 174 -6.96 7.08 17.65
C ALA A 174 -6.57 5.89 18.55
N ALA A 175 -6.12 4.78 17.95
CA ALA A 175 -5.60 3.63 18.69
C ALA A 175 -4.32 3.96 19.48
N ALA A 176 -3.53 4.93 19.00
CA ALA A 176 -2.38 5.49 19.72
C ALA A 176 -2.74 6.62 20.72
N GLY A 177 -4.03 6.90 20.94
CA GLY A 177 -4.50 7.97 21.83
C GLY A 177 -4.37 9.39 21.26
N ILE A 178 -4.26 9.52 19.94
CA ILE A 178 -4.16 10.81 19.24
C ILE A 178 -5.52 11.14 18.63
N ASP A 179 -6.16 12.21 19.09
CA ASP A 179 -7.42 12.68 18.50
C ASP A 179 -7.21 13.36 17.13
N PHE A 180 -8.31 13.53 16.37
CA PHE A 180 -8.23 14.06 15.01
C PHE A 180 -7.64 15.48 14.92
N PRO A 181 -8.02 16.46 15.77
CA PRO A 181 -7.38 17.78 15.76
C PRO A 181 -5.87 17.71 16.04
N SER A 182 -5.44 16.89 17.00
CA SER A 182 -4.02 16.70 17.31
C SER A 182 -3.27 16.03 16.17
N LEU A 183 -3.91 15.05 15.50
CA LEU A 183 -3.38 14.41 14.30
C LEU A 183 -3.18 15.43 13.18
N ALA A 184 -4.21 16.23 12.87
CA ALA A 184 -4.13 17.25 11.83
C ALA A 184 -3.04 18.28 12.13
N TRP A 185 -2.91 18.68 13.40
CA TRP A 185 -1.85 19.59 13.85
C TRP A 185 -0.45 18.96 13.70
N LYS A 186 -0.28 17.69 14.10
CA LYS A 186 0.99 16.96 13.94
C LYS A 186 1.40 16.91 12.47
N ILE A 187 0.49 16.54 11.57
CA ILE A 187 0.75 16.52 10.12
C ILE A 187 1.16 17.91 9.64
N LEU A 188 0.38 18.95 9.97
CA LEU A 188 0.67 20.33 9.57
C LEU A 188 2.04 20.80 10.07
N ALA A 189 2.43 20.45 11.31
CA ALA A 189 3.72 20.81 11.88
C ALA A 189 4.88 20.26 11.03
N THR A 190 4.74 19.06 10.46
CA THR A 190 5.79 18.47 9.62
C THR A 190 6.12 19.28 8.37
N SER A 191 5.13 19.96 7.78
CA SER A 191 5.33 20.82 6.60
C SER A 191 6.25 22.02 6.87
N PHE A 192 6.49 22.40 8.13
CA PHE A 192 7.35 23.53 8.48
C PHE A 192 8.81 23.13 8.77
N HIS A 193 9.10 21.84 8.91
CA HIS A 193 10.46 21.36 9.21
C HIS A 193 11.37 21.32 7.96
N GLU A 194 10.81 21.18 6.75
CA GLU A 194 11.57 21.04 5.50
C GLU A 194 12.22 22.34 4.99
N VAL A 195 11.77 23.52 5.46
CA VAL A 195 12.29 24.81 4.98
C VAL A 195 13.71 25.10 5.51
N ARG A 196 14.27 24.28 6.42
CA ARG A 196 15.56 24.58 7.08
C ARG A 196 16.77 23.74 6.63
N SER A 197 16.62 22.67 5.83
CA SER A 197 17.74 21.76 5.53
C SER A 197 18.36 21.88 4.13
N HIS A 198 17.77 22.61 3.19
CA HIS A 198 18.31 22.75 1.82
C HIS A 198 19.28 23.93 1.62
N GLY A 199 19.81 24.54 2.70
CA GLY A 199 20.61 25.78 2.63
C GLY A 199 22.02 25.74 3.23
N ALA A 200 22.52 24.60 3.71
CA ALA A 200 23.81 24.57 4.42
C ALA A 200 24.66 23.33 4.08
N ALA A 201 25.06 23.20 2.82
CA ALA A 201 26.18 22.34 2.42
C ALA A 201 26.83 22.86 1.14
N ALA A 202 27.40 24.07 1.21
CA ALA A 202 28.41 24.57 0.28
C ALA A 202 29.29 25.59 1.01
N ALA A 203 30.25 25.07 1.79
CA ALA A 203 31.44 25.78 2.24
C ALA A 203 32.54 24.74 2.50
#